data_AF-A0A970TIX0-F1
#
_entry.id   AF-A0A970TIX0-F1
#
_cell.length_a   1.000
_cell.length_b   1.000
_cell.length_c   1.000
_cell.angle_alpha   90.00
_cell.angle_beta   90.00
_cell.angle_gamma   90.00
#
_symmetry.space_group_name_H-M   'P 1'
#
loop_
_entity.id
_entity.type
_entity.pdbx_description
1 polymer ?
#
loop_
_entity_poly.entity_id
_entity_poly.type
_entity_poly.pdbx_seq_one_letter_code
_entity_poly.pdbx_strand_id
1 'polypeptide(L)'
;MLFGICGNGTASVHKIAQNTLDGTSTKKTSERLYRNLGREGLDEHLREALMDIVCPKIKKDSLIIVDESDIEKPFAKKMEGCKPVHNGSKGKQTYGYNLLNIVVCVEEDQGFQLLPVSSDLISTDLELDSTKQLMHDRLVDINIKSNGRGIFVFDRGYDDRKTIGFLVENGMSFVIRGVGKRNILEGTTEVNFKQAINSLEFAFELPGFKPGETLRCATRRIGIRTDDHPSSKANSVVASLVVCRKFKNDSQKGKDFYLICDFANPGLSDLEVIQKAINTYRKRWKIEEVHRQMKQDLQWENMRLASYIKLKNLNMLLTISLCFIYSCKDMIEKIAEAFPKLICYRKEDWQKLRKFVYYRLCQVLKFCLQRVTHYNTSPYKDDLIDPWQMKIRLI
;
A
#
# COMPACT_ATOMS: atom_id res chain seq x y z
N MET A 1 8.07 21.57 2.95
CA MET A 1 7.30 21.05 1.80
C MET A 1 6.02 20.35 2.27
N LEU A 2 6.08 19.45 3.26
CA LEU A 2 4.91 18.76 3.84
C LEU A 2 3.74 19.70 4.18
N PHE A 3 4.01 20.83 4.87
CA PHE A 3 2.98 21.83 5.18
C PHE A 3 2.21 22.29 3.93
N GLY A 4 2.92 22.68 2.86
CA GLY A 4 2.30 23.13 1.61
C GLY A 4 1.60 22.00 0.83
N ILE A 5 2.07 20.75 0.96
CA ILE A 5 1.38 19.58 0.40
C ILE A 5 0.08 19.33 1.15
N CYS A 6 0.12 19.17 2.49
CA CYS A 6 -1.05 18.90 3.31
C CYS A 6 -2.08 20.04 3.29
N GLY A 7 -1.63 21.30 3.14
CA GLY A 7 -2.51 22.46 3.07
C GLY A 7 -3.32 22.58 1.78
N ASN A 8 -2.83 22.05 0.66
CA ASN A 8 -3.54 22.14 -0.63
C ASN A 8 -3.98 20.79 -1.21
N GLY A 9 -3.30 19.71 -0.83
CA GLY A 9 -3.35 18.42 -1.50
C GLY A 9 -3.03 18.54 -2.97
N THR A 10 -1.81 18.99 -3.28
CA THR A 10 -1.36 19.14 -4.66
C THR A 10 0.07 18.67 -4.82
N ALA A 11 0.35 18.04 -5.97
CA ALA A 11 1.68 17.67 -6.38
C ALA A 11 2.39 18.75 -7.22
N SER A 12 1.80 19.94 -7.37
CA SER A 12 2.44 21.07 -8.05
C SER A 12 3.41 21.80 -7.11
N VAL A 13 4.71 21.74 -7.41
CA VAL A 13 5.77 22.39 -6.61
C VAL A 13 5.50 23.88 -6.42
N HIS A 14 4.98 24.57 -7.45
CA HIS A 14 4.63 25.98 -7.34
C HIS A 14 3.49 26.23 -6.34
N LYS A 15 2.42 25.43 -6.38
CA LYS A 15 1.29 25.56 -5.44
C LYS A 15 1.70 25.17 -4.02
N ILE A 16 2.60 24.20 -3.87
CA ILE A 16 3.23 23.85 -2.58
C ILE A 16 4.02 25.05 -2.05
N ALA A 17 4.83 25.71 -2.91
CA ALA A 17 5.60 26.89 -2.53
C ALA A 17 4.71 28.06 -2.10
N GLN A 18 3.63 28.33 -2.83
CA GLN A 18 2.66 29.39 -2.50
C GLN A 18 2.08 29.29 -1.09
N ASN A 19 1.99 28.06 -0.55
CA ASN A 19 1.40 27.79 0.76
C ASN A 19 2.45 27.34 1.79
N THR A 20 3.72 27.48 1.45
CA THR A 20 4.81 27.33 2.41
C THR A 20 4.98 28.67 3.12
N LEU A 21 4.68 28.72 4.41
CA LEU A 21 4.73 29.93 5.22
C LEU A 21 6.15 30.17 5.74
N ASP A 22 7.04 30.64 4.87
CA ASP A 22 8.48 30.84 5.17
C ASP A 22 8.98 32.29 5.00
N GLY A 23 8.05 33.25 4.90
CA GLY A 23 8.36 34.68 4.76
C GLY A 23 9.12 35.04 3.47
N THR A 24 9.24 34.11 2.52
CA THR A 24 9.99 34.28 1.28
C THR A 24 9.04 34.39 0.09
N SER A 25 9.45 35.06 -0.98
CA SER A 25 8.61 35.13 -2.18
C SER A 25 8.38 33.74 -2.78
N THR A 26 7.17 33.48 -3.26
CA THR A 26 6.79 32.21 -3.91
C THR A 26 7.79 31.75 -4.96
N LYS A 27 8.37 32.69 -5.73
CA LYS A 27 9.39 32.40 -6.74
C LYS A 27 10.64 31.77 -6.10
N LYS A 28 11.24 32.45 -5.12
CA LYS A 28 12.45 31.98 -4.41
C LYS A 28 12.18 30.65 -3.70
N THR A 29 11.02 30.50 -3.07
CA THR A 29 10.61 29.24 -2.44
C THR A 29 10.47 28.13 -3.48
N SER A 30 9.84 28.39 -4.63
CA SER A 30 9.74 27.42 -5.74
C SER A 30 11.12 26.98 -6.22
N GLU A 31 12.04 27.92 -6.49
CA GLU A 31 13.41 27.63 -6.93
C GLU A 31 14.15 26.76 -5.91
N ARG A 32 14.04 27.08 -4.61
CA ARG A 32 14.63 26.28 -3.52
C ARG A 32 14.06 24.86 -3.51
N LEU A 33 12.75 24.70 -3.62
CA LEU A 33 12.09 23.40 -3.63
C LEU A 33 12.49 22.57 -4.86
N TYR A 34 12.50 23.15 -6.07
CA TYR A 34 12.95 22.46 -7.29
C TYR A 34 14.42 22.02 -7.22
N ARG A 35 15.29 22.81 -6.59
CA ARG A 35 16.70 22.46 -6.38
C ARG A 35 16.83 21.32 -5.37
N ASN A 36 16.13 21.40 -4.25
CA ASN A 36 16.20 20.36 -3.20
C ASN A 36 15.62 19.03 -3.67
N LEU A 37 14.58 19.04 -4.51
CA LEU A 37 14.07 17.82 -5.15
C LEU A 37 15.08 17.17 -6.09
N GLY A 38 16.13 17.87 -6.53
CA GLY A 38 17.17 17.29 -7.38
C GLY A 38 18.28 16.58 -6.61
N ARG A 39 18.16 16.41 -5.28
CA ARG A 39 19.18 15.76 -4.47
C ARG A 39 19.12 14.24 -4.65
N GLU A 40 20.22 13.64 -5.09
CA GLU A 40 20.36 12.19 -5.19
C GLU A 40 20.27 11.51 -3.81
N GLY A 41 19.63 10.34 -3.76
CA GLY A 41 19.42 9.54 -2.55
C GLY A 41 18.44 10.15 -1.52
N LEU A 42 17.77 11.27 -1.83
CA LEU A 42 16.84 11.87 -0.87
C LEU A 42 15.60 11.00 -0.64
N ASP A 43 15.07 10.36 -1.68
CA ASP A 43 13.94 9.45 -1.60
C ASP A 43 14.25 8.21 -0.76
N GLU A 44 15.45 7.63 -0.91
CA GLU A 44 15.90 6.47 -0.16
C GLU A 44 15.99 6.75 1.34
N HIS A 45 16.71 7.81 1.73
CA HIS A 45 16.81 8.21 3.13
C HIS A 45 15.44 8.59 3.74
N LEU A 46 14.56 9.25 2.98
CA LEU A 46 13.21 9.58 3.44
C LEU A 46 12.34 8.32 3.59
N ARG A 47 12.52 7.32 2.73
CA ARG A 47 11.84 6.03 2.83
C ARG A 47 12.30 5.25 4.05
N GLU A 48 13.60 5.18 4.29
CA GLU A 48 14.16 4.53 5.48
C GLU A 48 13.61 5.16 6.77
N ALA A 49 13.62 6.49 6.85
CA ALA A 49 13.06 7.22 8.00
C ALA A 49 11.55 6.95 8.17
N LEU A 50 10.78 6.88 7.06
CA LEU A 50 9.36 6.53 7.15
C LEU A 50 9.16 5.09 7.65
N MET A 51 9.95 4.14 7.16
CA MET A 51 9.90 2.75 7.60
C MET A 51 10.24 2.64 9.10
N ASP A 52 11.24 3.37 9.59
CA ASP A 52 11.59 3.38 11.02
C ASP A 52 10.48 3.94 11.92
N ILE A 53 9.60 4.79 11.38
CA ILE A 53 8.43 5.30 12.09
C ILE A 53 7.26 4.32 12.04
N VAL A 54 7.03 3.68 10.90
CA VAL A 54 5.82 2.88 10.65
C VAL A 54 5.99 1.40 11.01
N CYS A 55 7.10 0.76 10.62
CA CYS A 55 7.31 -0.67 10.80
C CYS A 55 7.27 -1.13 12.28
N PRO A 56 7.76 -0.36 13.28
CA PRO A 56 7.64 -0.75 14.68
C PRO A 56 6.19 -0.91 15.17
N LYS A 57 5.23 -0.20 14.54
CA LYS A 57 3.81 -0.24 14.87
C LYS A 57 3.10 -1.50 14.34
N ILE A 58 3.76 -2.28 13.49
CA ILE A 58 3.20 -3.52 12.91
C ILE A 58 3.05 -4.58 14.00
N LYS A 59 1.82 -5.05 14.21
CA LYS A 59 1.47 -6.15 15.12
C LYS A 59 1.47 -7.48 14.35
N LYS A 60 1.45 -8.62 15.05
CA LYS A 60 1.47 -9.97 14.42
C LYS A 60 0.38 -10.16 13.36
N ASP A 61 -0.82 -9.66 13.63
CA ASP A 61 -1.98 -9.78 12.74
C ASP A 61 -2.26 -8.49 11.93
N SER A 62 -1.32 -7.53 11.93
CA SER A 62 -1.37 -6.39 11.02
C SER A 62 -1.22 -6.85 9.58
N LEU A 63 -1.91 -6.20 8.66
CA LEU A 63 -1.82 -6.53 7.25
C LEU A 63 -0.83 -5.59 6.56
N ILE A 64 0.06 -6.13 5.75
CA ILE A 64 0.97 -5.36 4.89
C ILE A 64 0.46 -5.53 3.47
N ILE A 65 -0.36 -4.60 3.02
CA ILE A 65 -1.03 -4.68 1.72
C ILE A 65 -0.06 -4.16 0.65
N VAL A 66 0.26 -5.00 -0.32
CA VAL A 66 1.14 -4.68 -1.45
C VAL A 66 0.30 -4.63 -2.71
N ASP A 67 0.34 -3.50 -3.42
CA ASP A 67 -0.42 -3.34 -4.65
C ASP A 67 0.31 -2.44 -5.63
N GLU A 68 0.11 -2.72 -6.92
CA GLU A 68 0.66 -1.90 -8.00
C GLU A 68 -0.36 -0.82 -8.41
N SER A 69 0.16 0.32 -8.85
CA SER A 69 -0.63 1.39 -9.44
C SER A 69 0.18 2.08 -10.54
N ASP A 70 -0.38 3.14 -11.09
CA ASP A 70 0.18 3.88 -12.21
C ASP A 70 -0.05 5.38 -12.03
N ILE A 71 0.90 6.17 -12.52
CA ILE A 71 0.76 7.61 -12.69
C ILE A 71 0.63 7.91 -14.17
N GLU A 72 -0.54 8.37 -14.59
CA GLU A 72 -0.78 8.76 -15.98
C GLU A 72 -0.12 10.11 -16.33
N LYS A 73 0.53 10.15 -17.50
CA LYS A 73 1.16 11.31 -18.15
C LYS A 73 0.87 11.32 -19.67
N PRO A 74 -0.41 11.32 -20.08
CA PRO A 74 -0.79 11.16 -21.49
C PRO A 74 -0.25 12.28 -22.41
N PHE A 75 0.12 13.43 -21.85
CA PHE A 75 0.62 14.59 -22.60
C PHE A 75 2.12 14.85 -22.39
N ALA A 76 2.83 13.98 -21.67
CA ALA A 76 4.26 14.18 -21.44
C ALA A 76 5.06 13.93 -22.73
N LYS A 77 5.94 14.88 -23.05
CA LYS A 77 6.85 14.79 -24.21
C LYS A 77 8.34 14.77 -23.83
N LYS A 78 8.67 15.24 -22.62
CA LYS A 78 10.05 15.50 -22.18
C LYS A 78 10.33 15.05 -20.74
N MET A 79 9.46 14.22 -20.17
CA MET A 79 9.70 13.69 -18.82
C MET A 79 10.56 12.43 -18.91
N GLU A 80 11.67 12.40 -18.19
CA GLU A 80 12.62 11.29 -18.14
C GLU A 80 11.95 9.99 -17.69
N GLY A 81 12.15 8.90 -18.41
CA GLY A 81 11.63 7.59 -18.05
C GLY A 81 10.11 7.41 -18.21
N CYS A 82 9.41 8.39 -18.79
CA CYS A 82 7.99 8.29 -19.06
C CYS A 82 7.72 7.31 -20.21
N LYS A 83 6.95 6.24 -19.95
CA LYS A 83 6.75 5.13 -20.89
C LYS A 83 5.31 4.61 -20.88
N PRO A 84 4.91 3.71 -21.80
CA PRO A 84 3.61 3.06 -21.72
C PRO A 84 3.44 2.27 -20.41
N VAL A 85 2.31 2.50 -19.73
CA VAL A 85 1.85 1.83 -18.52
C VAL A 85 0.41 1.37 -18.70
N HIS A 86 0.07 0.25 -18.06
CA HIS A 86 -1.28 -0.29 -18.12
C HIS A 86 -2.18 0.45 -17.13
N ASN A 87 -3.15 1.21 -17.65
CA ASN A 87 -4.15 1.84 -16.81
C ASN A 87 -5.20 0.80 -16.38
N GLY A 88 -5.08 0.32 -15.14
CA GLY A 88 -5.99 -0.68 -14.58
C GLY A 88 -7.45 -0.20 -14.45
N SER A 89 -7.69 1.12 -14.39
CA SER A 89 -9.04 1.69 -14.30
C SER A 89 -9.75 1.80 -15.65
N LYS A 90 -9.01 2.10 -16.73
CA LYS A 90 -9.55 2.29 -18.09
C LYS A 90 -9.32 1.08 -19.01
N GLY A 91 -8.50 0.11 -18.60
CA GLY A 91 -8.12 -1.05 -19.40
C GLY A 91 -7.33 -0.70 -20.67
N LYS A 92 -6.62 0.45 -20.67
CA LYS A 92 -5.90 0.98 -21.84
C LYS A 92 -4.44 1.25 -21.50
N GLN A 93 -3.58 1.26 -22.50
CA GLN A 93 -2.22 1.76 -22.36
C GLN A 93 -2.22 3.29 -22.39
N THR A 94 -1.42 3.91 -21.53
CA THR A 94 -1.18 5.36 -21.48
C THR A 94 0.28 5.60 -21.15
N TYR A 95 0.83 6.77 -21.44
CA TYR A 95 2.19 7.10 -20.99
C TYR A 95 2.19 7.46 -19.51
N GLY A 96 3.24 7.10 -18.77
CA GLY A 96 3.29 7.26 -17.32
C GLY A 96 4.47 6.56 -16.64
N TYR A 97 4.27 6.27 -15.36
CA TYR A 97 5.19 5.54 -14.49
C TYR A 97 4.43 4.46 -13.71
N ASN A 98 5.13 3.36 -13.39
CA ASN A 98 4.61 2.37 -12.47
C ASN A 98 4.77 2.88 -11.02
N LEU A 99 3.84 2.51 -10.15
CA LEU A 99 3.94 2.70 -8.71
C LEU A 99 3.84 1.35 -8.01
N LEU A 100 4.75 1.08 -7.09
CA LEU A 100 4.60 0.01 -6.10
C LEU A 100 4.22 0.65 -4.77
N ASN A 101 3.02 0.38 -4.27
CA ASN A 101 2.54 0.93 -3.01
C ASN A 101 2.43 -0.16 -1.95
N ILE A 102 2.94 0.13 -0.76
CA ILE A 102 2.84 -0.75 0.41
C ILE A 102 2.18 0.02 1.55
N VAL A 103 1.04 -0.48 2.01
CA VAL A 103 0.23 0.14 3.07
C VAL A 103 -0.02 -0.87 4.19
N VAL A 104 0.33 -0.49 5.41
CA VAL A 104 0.02 -1.27 6.61
C VAL A 104 -1.39 -0.97 7.08
N CYS A 105 -2.13 -2.00 7.45
CA CYS A 105 -3.40 -1.91 8.16
C CYS A 105 -3.23 -2.51 9.56
N VAL A 106 -3.28 -1.65 10.58
CA VAL A 106 -3.26 -2.06 11.99
C VAL A 106 -4.70 -2.05 12.51
N GLU A 107 -5.13 -3.16 13.11
CA GLU A 107 -6.41 -3.17 13.82
C GLU A 107 -6.24 -2.50 15.19
N GLU A 108 -7.24 -1.70 15.54
CA GLU A 108 -7.31 -0.93 16.78
C GLU A 108 -8.72 -1.09 17.38
N ASP A 109 -8.89 -0.83 18.67
CA ASP A 109 -10.18 -1.01 19.36
C ASP A 109 -11.32 -0.21 18.69
N GLN A 110 -10.99 0.94 18.11
CA GLN A 110 -11.91 1.79 17.36
C GLN A 110 -11.87 1.55 15.84
N GLY A 111 -11.55 0.35 15.39
CA GLY A 111 -11.56 -0.06 13.98
C GLY A 111 -10.17 -0.34 13.45
N PHE A 112 -9.66 0.49 12.55
CA PHE A 112 -8.34 0.27 11.96
C PHE A 112 -7.61 1.56 11.62
N GLN A 113 -6.29 1.52 11.67
CA GLN A 113 -5.41 2.53 11.14
C GLN A 113 -4.75 2.03 9.85
N LEU A 114 -4.68 2.89 8.83
CA LEU A 114 -3.86 2.65 7.64
C LEU A 114 -2.61 3.50 7.79
N LEU A 115 -1.46 2.96 7.37
CA LEU A 115 -0.17 3.66 7.41
C LEU A 115 0.57 3.33 6.11
N PRO A 116 0.66 4.26 5.14
CA PRO A 116 1.54 4.12 3.99
C PRO A 116 2.99 3.94 4.45
N VAL A 117 3.63 2.87 3.99
CA VAL A 117 5.03 2.53 4.36
C VAL A 117 5.98 2.89 3.23
N SER A 118 5.60 2.52 1.99
CA SER A 118 6.38 2.81 0.80
C SER A 118 5.47 3.16 -0.37
N SER A 119 5.96 4.04 -1.23
CA SER A 119 5.48 4.23 -2.59
C SER A 119 6.72 4.42 -3.46
N ASP A 120 7.06 3.42 -4.25
CA ASP A 120 8.20 3.47 -5.16
C ASP A 120 7.70 3.85 -6.56
N LEU A 121 8.21 4.97 -7.09
CA LEU A 121 7.96 5.42 -8.45
C LEU A 121 9.00 4.80 -9.37
N ILE A 122 8.54 4.04 -10.36
CA ILE A 122 9.38 3.13 -11.13
C ILE A 122 9.23 3.43 -12.63
N SER A 123 10.34 3.78 -13.26
CA SER A 123 10.55 3.70 -14.71
C SER A 123 11.49 2.55 -15.03
N THR A 124 10.98 1.50 -15.67
CA THR A 124 11.81 0.31 -16.01
C THR A 124 12.91 0.60 -17.03
N ASP A 125 12.90 1.75 -17.69
CA ASP A 125 13.94 2.13 -18.64
C ASP A 125 15.13 2.79 -17.92
N LEU A 126 14.92 3.25 -16.68
CA LEU A 126 15.92 3.93 -15.87
C LEU A 126 16.35 3.13 -14.64
N GLU A 127 15.47 2.27 -14.11
CA GLU A 127 15.81 1.38 -13.00
C GLU A 127 16.65 0.19 -13.50
N LEU A 128 17.72 -0.12 -12.77
CA LEU A 128 18.56 -1.30 -13.04
C LEU A 128 17.82 -2.59 -12.69
N ASP A 129 17.07 -2.55 -11.59
CA ASP A 129 16.31 -3.67 -11.09
C ASP A 129 14.91 -3.73 -11.69
N SER A 130 14.41 -4.95 -11.87
CA SER A 130 13.02 -5.16 -12.23
C SER A 130 12.08 -4.72 -11.10
N THR A 131 10.84 -4.35 -11.44
CA THR A 131 9.79 -4.06 -10.43
C THR A 131 9.67 -5.16 -9.37
N LYS A 132 9.89 -6.43 -9.76
CA LYS A 132 9.82 -7.57 -8.84
C LYS A 132 10.97 -7.59 -7.84
N GLN A 133 12.19 -7.29 -8.27
CA GLN A 133 13.35 -7.18 -7.38
C GLN A 133 13.15 -6.02 -6.40
N LEU A 134 12.78 -4.84 -6.90
CA LEU A 134 12.46 -3.69 -6.06
C LEU A 134 11.36 -4.02 -5.04
N MET A 135 10.34 -4.77 -5.44
CA MET A 135 9.32 -5.25 -4.50
C MET A 135 9.92 -6.15 -3.43
N HIS A 136 10.67 -7.19 -3.81
CA HIS A 136 11.30 -8.12 -2.87
C HIS A 136 12.19 -7.40 -1.86
N ASP A 137 12.96 -6.40 -2.29
CA ASP A 137 13.80 -5.58 -1.40
C ASP A 137 12.94 -4.88 -0.35
N ARG A 138 11.82 -4.25 -0.76
CA ARG A 138 10.89 -3.61 0.20
C ARG A 138 10.27 -4.60 1.17
N LEU A 139 9.94 -5.81 0.71
CA LEU A 139 9.39 -6.83 1.60
C LEU A 139 10.42 -7.23 2.65
N VAL A 140 11.70 -7.37 2.28
CA VAL A 140 12.80 -7.67 3.20
C VAL A 140 13.00 -6.52 4.19
N ASP A 141 13.08 -5.28 3.72
CA ASP A 141 13.24 -4.09 4.57
C ASP A 141 12.14 -4.03 5.64
N ILE A 142 10.89 -4.24 5.23
CA ILE A 142 9.73 -4.22 6.12
C ILE A 142 9.76 -5.40 7.07
N ASN A 143 10.08 -6.61 6.60
CA ASN A 143 10.13 -7.82 7.41
C ASN A 143 11.21 -7.73 8.50
N ILE A 144 12.38 -7.16 8.17
CA ILE A 144 13.45 -6.91 9.15
C ILE A 144 13.00 -5.86 10.16
N LYS A 145 12.55 -4.67 9.70
CA LYS A 145 12.16 -3.57 10.59
C LYS A 145 10.89 -3.88 11.41
N SER A 146 10.07 -4.84 10.99
CA SER A 146 8.91 -5.31 11.74
C SER A 146 9.22 -6.50 12.67
N ASN A 147 10.46 -7.03 12.69
CA ASN A 147 10.83 -8.26 13.39
C ASN A 147 9.97 -9.47 12.98
N GLY A 148 9.73 -9.65 11.69
CA GLY A 148 8.91 -10.74 11.15
C GLY A 148 7.42 -10.64 11.47
N ARG A 149 6.95 -9.48 11.95
CA ARG A 149 5.53 -9.24 12.24
C ARG A 149 4.78 -8.77 11.00
N GLY A 150 3.51 -9.15 10.95
CA GLY A 150 2.57 -8.75 9.90
C GLY A 150 2.35 -9.85 8.87
N ILE A 151 1.31 -9.66 8.07
CA ILE A 151 0.88 -10.60 7.03
C ILE A 151 0.86 -9.85 5.70
N PHE A 152 1.71 -10.25 4.76
CA PHE A 152 1.75 -9.65 3.43
C PHE A 152 0.54 -10.08 2.60
N VAL A 153 -0.14 -9.12 1.98
CA VAL A 153 -1.41 -9.37 1.27
C VAL A 153 -1.30 -8.86 -0.16
N PHE A 154 -1.55 -9.75 -1.11
CA PHE A 154 -1.42 -9.47 -2.53
C PHE A 154 -2.71 -9.80 -3.30
N ASP A 155 -2.85 -9.17 -4.46
CA ASP A 155 -3.92 -9.47 -5.40
C ASP A 155 -3.56 -10.68 -6.29
N ARG A 156 -4.29 -10.89 -7.40
CA ARG A 156 -4.06 -12.01 -8.32
C ARG A 156 -2.89 -11.81 -9.28
N GLY A 157 -2.41 -10.58 -9.47
CA GLY A 157 -1.25 -10.28 -10.31
C GLY A 157 0.05 -10.86 -9.76
N TYR A 158 0.08 -11.11 -8.46
CA TYR A 158 1.21 -11.68 -7.72
C TYR A 158 1.13 -13.19 -7.52
N ASP A 159 0.16 -13.87 -8.15
CA ASP A 159 0.15 -15.33 -8.20
C ASP A 159 1.28 -15.80 -9.13
N ASP A 160 2.52 -15.72 -8.63
CA ASP A 160 3.76 -16.08 -9.30
C ASP A 160 4.57 -17.02 -8.42
N ARG A 161 5.15 -18.06 -9.02
CA ARG A 161 5.86 -19.10 -8.26
C ARG A 161 7.11 -18.55 -7.56
N LYS A 162 7.79 -17.58 -8.18
CA LYS A 162 9.01 -16.97 -7.61
C LYS A 162 8.66 -16.07 -6.42
N THR A 163 7.58 -15.29 -6.51
CA THR A 163 7.06 -14.51 -5.39
C THR A 163 6.62 -15.41 -4.22
N ILE A 164 5.89 -16.50 -4.49
CA ILE A 164 5.46 -17.43 -3.44
C ILE A 164 6.67 -18.13 -2.79
N GLY A 165 7.62 -18.62 -3.61
CA GLY A 165 8.88 -19.20 -3.13
C GLY A 165 9.63 -18.25 -2.21
N PHE A 166 9.84 -17.02 -2.68
CA PHE A 166 10.51 -15.96 -1.92
C PHE A 166 9.86 -15.72 -0.56
N LEU A 167 8.53 -15.62 -0.49
CA LEU A 167 7.80 -15.37 0.76
C LEU A 167 7.97 -16.53 1.75
N VAL A 168 7.84 -17.78 1.28
CA VAL A 168 7.99 -18.98 2.14
C VAL A 168 9.43 -19.12 2.62
N GLU A 169 10.41 -19.00 1.72
CA GLU A 169 11.84 -19.15 2.03
C GLU A 169 12.34 -18.10 3.03
N ASN A 170 11.75 -16.90 3.03
CA ASN A 170 12.05 -15.84 3.99
C ASN A 170 11.16 -15.87 5.25
N GLY A 171 10.34 -16.90 5.44
CA GLY A 171 9.48 -17.06 6.62
C GLY A 171 8.41 -15.98 6.76
N MET A 172 8.03 -15.33 5.65
CA MET A 172 7.07 -14.23 5.66
C MET A 172 5.65 -14.79 5.66
N SER A 173 4.80 -14.37 6.61
CA SER A 173 3.38 -14.73 6.57
C SER A 173 2.68 -14.00 5.43
N PHE A 174 1.89 -14.70 4.61
CA PHE A 174 1.27 -14.08 3.44
C PHE A 174 -0.11 -14.64 3.07
N VAL A 175 -0.84 -13.85 2.27
CA VAL A 175 -2.06 -14.25 1.55
C VAL A 175 -2.00 -13.67 0.12
N ILE A 176 -1.97 -14.53 -0.89
CA ILE A 176 -2.03 -14.19 -2.32
C ILE A 176 -3.34 -14.72 -2.90
N ARG A 177 -4.01 -13.94 -3.75
CA ARG A 177 -5.17 -14.46 -4.50
C ARG A 177 -4.70 -15.32 -5.68
N GLY A 178 -5.01 -16.61 -5.63
CA GLY A 178 -4.70 -17.52 -6.73
C GLY A 178 -5.54 -17.28 -7.99
N VAL A 179 -4.92 -17.45 -9.16
CA VAL A 179 -5.59 -17.43 -10.47
C VAL A 179 -6.23 -18.79 -10.78
N GLY A 180 -5.65 -19.86 -10.24
CA GLY A 180 -6.16 -21.23 -10.36
C GLY A 180 -5.89 -21.89 -11.72
N LYS A 181 -4.72 -21.62 -12.30
CA LYS A 181 -4.27 -22.20 -13.57
C LYS A 181 -3.03 -23.10 -13.46
N ARG A 182 -2.32 -23.05 -12.34
CA ARG A 182 -1.06 -23.79 -12.12
C ARG A 182 -1.34 -25.22 -11.66
N ASN A 183 -0.54 -26.18 -12.10
CA ASN A 183 -0.51 -27.49 -11.44
C ASN A 183 -0.03 -27.32 -9.98
N ILE A 184 -0.44 -28.24 -9.13
CA ILE A 184 0.02 -28.32 -7.73
C ILE A 184 0.82 -29.60 -7.54
N LEU A 185 1.79 -29.58 -6.64
CA LEU A 185 2.54 -30.77 -6.24
C LEU A 185 1.83 -31.46 -5.07
N GLU A 186 1.49 -32.73 -5.26
CA GLU A 186 1.08 -33.65 -4.20
C GLU A 186 2.19 -34.68 -4.01
N GLY A 187 2.98 -34.53 -2.94
CA GLY A 187 4.23 -35.28 -2.77
C GLY A 187 5.21 -34.90 -3.89
N THR A 188 5.53 -35.85 -4.77
CA THR A 188 6.42 -35.67 -5.93
C THR A 188 5.68 -35.55 -7.26
N THR A 189 4.34 -35.61 -7.27
CA THR A 189 3.55 -35.67 -8.50
C THR A 189 2.87 -34.33 -8.76
N GLU A 190 3.04 -33.78 -9.97
CA GLU A 190 2.23 -32.63 -10.40
C GLU A 190 0.81 -33.10 -10.76
N VAL A 191 -0.17 -32.57 -10.03
CA VAL A 191 -1.60 -32.82 -10.23
C VAL A 191 -2.26 -31.59 -10.86
N ASN A 192 -3.22 -31.83 -11.75
CA ASN A 192 -3.99 -30.75 -12.33
C ASN A 192 -4.80 -30.01 -11.26
N PHE A 193 -4.74 -28.67 -11.28
CA PHE A 193 -5.42 -27.81 -10.31
C PHE A 193 -6.91 -28.13 -10.12
N LYS A 194 -7.64 -28.37 -11.22
CA LYS A 194 -9.08 -28.64 -11.16
C LYS A 194 -9.39 -30.01 -10.56
N GLN A 195 -8.57 -31.01 -10.87
CA GLN A 195 -8.73 -32.34 -10.29
C GLN A 195 -8.55 -32.29 -8.77
N ALA A 196 -7.51 -31.58 -8.31
CA ALA A 196 -7.29 -31.36 -6.89
C ALA A 196 -8.48 -30.67 -6.21
N ILE A 197 -9.03 -29.61 -6.82
CA ILE A 197 -10.20 -28.91 -6.27
C ILE A 197 -11.45 -29.80 -6.24
N ASN A 198 -11.69 -30.58 -7.28
CA ASN A 198 -12.87 -31.44 -7.35
C ASN A 198 -12.87 -32.53 -6.26
N SER A 199 -11.70 -32.88 -5.74
CA SER A 199 -11.55 -33.81 -4.61
C SER A 199 -11.77 -33.19 -3.23
N LEU A 200 -11.88 -31.85 -3.13
CA LEU A 200 -12.03 -31.17 -1.86
C LEU A 200 -13.45 -31.28 -1.30
N GLU A 201 -13.54 -31.64 -0.02
CA GLU A 201 -14.76 -31.54 0.75
C GLU A 201 -14.90 -30.13 1.34
N PHE A 202 -16.01 -29.45 1.02
CA PHE A 202 -16.29 -28.09 1.47
C PHE A 202 -16.98 -28.12 2.85
N ALA A 203 -16.22 -28.51 3.86
CA ALA A 203 -16.72 -28.75 5.23
C ALA A 203 -17.05 -27.46 6.01
N PHE A 204 -16.57 -26.30 5.57
CA PHE A 204 -16.71 -25.05 6.33
C PHE A 204 -17.62 -24.05 5.62
N GLU A 205 -18.48 -23.37 6.37
CA GLU A 205 -19.30 -22.26 5.88
C GLU A 205 -19.03 -20.99 6.68
N LEU A 206 -18.79 -19.87 5.97
CA LEU A 206 -18.50 -18.57 6.56
C LEU A 206 -19.39 -17.48 5.96
N PRO A 207 -19.60 -16.35 6.67
CA PRO A 207 -20.28 -15.20 6.11
C PRO A 207 -19.56 -14.67 4.86
N GLY A 208 -20.32 -14.32 3.83
CA GLY A 208 -19.81 -13.67 2.63
C GLY A 208 -19.43 -12.21 2.84
N PHE A 209 -18.92 -11.59 1.77
CA PHE A 209 -18.44 -10.21 1.83
C PHE A 209 -19.58 -9.19 1.89
N LYS A 210 -20.76 -9.54 1.35
CA LYS A 210 -21.98 -8.72 1.36
C LYS A 210 -23.09 -9.40 2.18
N PRO A 211 -24.06 -8.62 2.69
CA PRO A 211 -25.24 -9.18 3.38
C PRO A 211 -25.97 -10.22 2.51
N GLY A 212 -26.30 -11.36 3.13
CA GLY A 212 -26.98 -12.49 2.47
C GLY A 212 -26.09 -13.34 1.56
N GLU A 213 -24.78 -13.09 1.51
CA GLU A 213 -23.83 -14.00 0.88
C GLU A 213 -23.24 -14.97 1.91
N THR A 214 -22.95 -16.20 1.50
CA THR A 214 -22.18 -17.19 2.27
C THR A 214 -21.00 -17.71 1.44
N LEU A 215 -19.96 -18.17 2.12
CA LEU A 215 -18.76 -18.77 1.54
C LEU A 215 -18.64 -20.20 2.04
N ARG A 216 -18.84 -21.18 1.15
CA ARG A 216 -18.46 -22.56 1.43
C ARG A 216 -17.00 -22.75 1.11
N CYS A 217 -16.24 -23.26 2.06
CA CYS A 217 -14.79 -23.23 2.04
C CYS A 217 -14.18 -24.61 2.30
N ALA A 218 -13.04 -24.85 1.68
CA ALA A 218 -12.15 -25.96 1.95
C ALA A 218 -10.71 -25.44 2.00
N THR A 219 -9.82 -26.20 2.65
CA THR A 219 -8.38 -25.91 2.63
C THR A 219 -7.59 -27.19 2.42
N ARG A 220 -6.40 -27.08 1.84
CA ARG A 220 -5.46 -28.18 1.67
C ARG A 220 -4.04 -27.66 1.59
N ARG A 221 -3.08 -28.35 2.20
CA ARG A 221 -1.65 -28.08 1.99
C ARG A 221 -1.23 -28.57 0.60
N ILE A 222 -0.57 -27.70 -0.15
CA ILE A 222 -0.13 -27.98 -1.52
C ILE A 222 1.36 -27.66 -1.67
N GLY A 223 2.05 -28.43 -2.50
CA GLY A 223 3.37 -28.09 -2.99
C GLY A 223 3.29 -27.12 -4.17
N ILE A 224 4.21 -26.16 -4.22
CA ILE A 224 4.32 -25.16 -5.28
C ILE A 224 5.77 -25.17 -5.76
N ARG A 225 5.97 -25.59 -7.00
CA ARG A 225 7.31 -25.63 -7.63
C ARG A 225 7.86 -24.22 -7.81
N THR A 226 9.08 -23.97 -7.36
CA THR A 226 9.76 -22.67 -7.47
C THR A 226 10.67 -22.59 -8.69
N ASP A 227 11.22 -23.73 -9.14
CA ASP A 227 12.07 -23.78 -10.34
C ASP A 227 11.29 -23.49 -11.64
N ASP A 228 12.00 -23.08 -12.69
CA ASP A 228 11.39 -22.72 -13.98
C ASP A 228 10.91 -23.97 -14.74
N HIS A 229 11.66 -25.07 -14.69
CA HIS A 229 11.35 -26.32 -15.40
C HIS A 229 10.80 -27.43 -14.49
N PRO A 230 9.77 -28.17 -14.92
CA PRO A 230 9.28 -29.32 -14.16
C PRO A 230 10.33 -30.44 -14.19
N SER A 231 10.69 -30.95 -13.01
CA SER A 231 11.64 -32.04 -12.82
C SER A 231 11.32 -32.76 -11.52
N SER A 232 11.63 -34.04 -11.41
CA SER A 232 11.47 -34.81 -10.17
C SER A 232 12.37 -34.31 -9.03
N LYS A 233 13.40 -33.50 -9.35
CA LYS A 233 14.30 -32.85 -8.38
C LYS A 233 14.01 -31.35 -8.24
N ALA A 234 12.91 -30.85 -8.80
CA ALA A 234 12.62 -29.42 -8.76
C ALA A 234 12.35 -28.96 -7.32
N ASN A 235 12.89 -27.81 -6.95
CA ASN A 235 12.61 -27.19 -5.67
C ASN A 235 11.13 -26.83 -5.58
N SER A 236 10.58 -27.00 -4.38
CA SER A 236 9.20 -26.65 -4.09
C SER A 236 9.05 -26.14 -2.67
N VAL A 237 8.05 -25.30 -2.50
CA VAL A 237 7.63 -24.79 -1.20
C VAL A 237 6.22 -25.30 -0.90
N VAL A 238 5.86 -25.40 0.38
CA VAL A 238 4.53 -25.85 0.80
C VAL A 238 3.75 -24.66 1.32
N ALA A 239 2.51 -24.49 0.85
CA ALA A 239 1.58 -23.47 1.32
C ALA A 239 0.17 -24.05 1.46
N SER A 240 -0.71 -23.33 2.16
CA SER A 240 -2.13 -23.67 2.26
C SER A 240 -2.91 -23.06 1.11
N LEU A 241 -3.67 -23.87 0.39
CA LEU A 241 -4.66 -23.45 -0.60
C LEU A 241 -6.04 -23.44 0.03
N VAL A 242 -6.60 -22.25 0.22
CA VAL A 242 -8.00 -22.05 0.62
C VAL A 242 -8.85 -21.86 -0.64
N VAL A 243 -9.89 -22.67 -0.78
CA VAL A 243 -10.84 -22.61 -1.89
C VAL A 243 -12.19 -22.16 -1.37
N CYS A 244 -12.78 -21.14 -2.00
CA CYS A 244 -14.04 -20.56 -1.59
C CYS A 244 -15.04 -20.55 -2.74
N ARG A 245 -16.25 -21.05 -2.46
CA ARG A 245 -17.43 -20.97 -3.32
C ARG A 245 -18.42 -19.99 -2.73
N LYS A 246 -18.77 -18.97 -3.49
CA LYS A 246 -19.70 -17.93 -3.04
C LYS A 246 -21.13 -18.31 -3.37
N PHE A 247 -22.02 -18.23 -2.39
CA PHE A 247 -23.45 -18.46 -2.55
C PHE A 247 -24.25 -17.21 -2.19
N LYS A 248 -25.41 -17.06 -2.84
CA LYS A 248 -26.46 -16.09 -2.47
C LYS A 248 -27.81 -16.71 -2.79
N ASN A 249 -28.70 -16.77 -1.79
CA ASN A 249 -29.99 -17.46 -1.88
C ASN A 249 -29.80 -18.90 -2.42
N ASP A 250 -28.86 -19.65 -1.84
CA ASP A 250 -28.48 -21.03 -2.20
C ASP A 250 -27.99 -21.26 -3.63
N SER A 251 -27.85 -20.20 -4.43
CA SER A 251 -27.25 -20.27 -5.77
C SER A 251 -25.79 -19.86 -5.73
N GLN A 252 -24.91 -20.69 -6.31
CA GLN A 252 -23.51 -20.34 -6.49
C GLN A 252 -23.39 -19.11 -7.41
N LYS A 253 -22.62 -18.11 -6.98
CA LYS A 253 -22.39 -16.86 -7.70
C LYS A 253 -20.95 -16.78 -8.18
N GLY A 254 -20.77 -16.89 -9.48
CA GLY A 254 -19.46 -16.81 -10.12
C GLY A 254 -18.65 -18.09 -9.96
N LYS A 255 -17.36 -18.01 -10.30
CA LYS A 255 -16.40 -19.11 -10.17
C LYS A 255 -15.82 -19.16 -8.76
N ASP A 256 -15.29 -20.31 -8.41
CA ASP A 256 -14.46 -20.52 -7.23
C ASP A 256 -13.33 -19.48 -7.20
N PHE A 257 -12.99 -18.98 -6.02
CA PHE A 257 -11.81 -18.16 -5.82
C PHE A 257 -10.87 -18.81 -4.82
N TYR A 258 -9.59 -18.51 -4.99
CA TYR A 258 -8.50 -19.22 -4.32
C TYR A 258 -7.63 -18.24 -3.56
N LEU A 259 -7.20 -18.63 -2.36
CA LEU A 259 -6.21 -17.92 -1.59
C LEU A 259 -5.07 -18.89 -1.28
N ILE A 260 -3.85 -18.52 -1.67
CA ILE A 260 -2.63 -19.22 -1.29
C ILE A 260 -2.06 -18.47 -0.10
N CYS A 261 -1.84 -19.16 1.00
CA CYS A 261 -1.40 -18.54 2.24
C CYS A 261 -0.44 -19.44 3.01
N ASP A 262 0.43 -18.80 3.78
CA ASP A 262 1.25 -19.45 4.78
C ASP A 262 1.36 -18.52 5.99
N PHE A 263 1.23 -19.09 7.19
CA PHE A 263 1.20 -18.33 8.43
C PHE A 263 2.24 -18.87 9.39
N ALA A 264 2.89 -17.99 10.16
CA ALA A 264 3.94 -18.36 11.09
C ALA A 264 3.54 -19.35 12.20
N ASN A 265 2.24 -19.53 12.46
CA ASN A 265 1.76 -20.54 13.41
C ASN A 265 1.36 -21.82 12.67
N PRO A 266 2.16 -22.91 12.73
CA PRO A 266 1.84 -24.17 12.05
C PRO A 266 0.71 -24.95 12.72
N GLY A 267 0.32 -24.60 13.95
CA GLY A 267 -0.73 -25.29 14.72
C GLY A 267 -2.15 -24.77 14.48
N LEU A 268 -2.37 -23.92 13.47
CA LEU A 268 -3.71 -23.44 13.14
C LEU A 268 -4.58 -24.57 12.57
N SER A 269 -5.79 -24.69 13.09
CA SER A 269 -6.81 -25.56 12.50
C SER A 269 -7.21 -25.09 11.10
N ASP A 270 -7.77 -25.99 10.30
CA ASP A 270 -8.27 -25.67 8.96
C ASP A 270 -9.25 -24.49 8.96
N LEU A 271 -10.16 -24.46 9.94
CA LEU A 271 -11.11 -23.35 10.09
C LEU A 271 -10.39 -22.02 10.37
N GLU A 272 -9.38 -22.01 11.24
CA GLU A 272 -8.62 -20.79 11.56
C GLU A 272 -7.81 -20.31 10.35
N VAL A 273 -7.19 -21.21 9.59
CA VAL A 273 -6.49 -20.88 8.34
C VAL A 273 -7.46 -20.23 7.34
N ILE A 274 -8.62 -20.83 7.13
CA ILE A 274 -9.65 -20.33 6.22
C ILE A 274 -10.15 -18.95 6.67
N GLN A 275 -10.53 -18.81 7.94
CA GLN A 275 -11.02 -17.54 8.51
C GLN A 275 -9.96 -16.44 8.38
N LYS A 276 -8.71 -16.74 8.72
CA LYS A 276 -7.60 -15.79 8.66
C LYS A 276 -7.32 -15.36 7.23
N ALA A 277 -7.26 -16.30 6.27
CA ALA A 277 -7.03 -15.99 4.85
C ALA A 277 -8.16 -15.09 4.28
N ILE A 278 -9.43 -15.44 4.51
CA ILE A 278 -10.58 -14.71 3.98
C ILE A 278 -10.68 -13.30 4.60
N ASN A 279 -10.54 -13.19 5.93
CA ASN A 279 -10.60 -11.91 6.63
C ASN A 279 -9.46 -10.98 6.20
N THR A 280 -8.26 -11.53 5.99
CA THR A 280 -7.09 -10.82 5.49
C THR A 280 -7.34 -10.31 4.08
N TYR A 281 -7.72 -11.18 3.15
CA TYR A 281 -7.94 -10.80 1.75
C TYR A 281 -9.10 -9.80 1.59
N ARG A 282 -10.16 -9.89 2.41
CA ARG A 282 -11.25 -8.91 2.42
C ARG A 282 -10.75 -7.50 2.68
N LYS A 283 -9.79 -7.34 3.59
CA LYS A 283 -9.24 -6.04 3.99
C LYS A 283 -8.23 -5.47 2.97
N ARG A 284 -7.73 -6.28 2.02
CA ARG A 284 -6.86 -5.82 0.92
C ARG A 284 -7.45 -4.64 0.15
N TRP A 285 -8.77 -4.65 -0.10
CA TRP A 285 -9.49 -3.60 -0.83
C TRP A 285 -9.35 -2.20 -0.22
N LYS A 286 -8.91 -2.09 1.04
CA LYS A 286 -8.63 -0.79 1.66
C LYS A 286 -7.58 0.03 0.88
N ILE A 287 -6.63 -0.61 0.21
CA ILE A 287 -5.61 0.09 -0.59
C ILE A 287 -6.20 0.79 -1.83
N GLU A 288 -7.35 0.35 -2.35
CA GLU A 288 -8.01 1.01 -3.47
C GLU A 288 -8.53 2.40 -3.08
N GLU A 289 -9.00 2.56 -1.84
CA GLU A 289 -9.36 3.87 -1.28
C GLU A 289 -8.13 4.74 -1.07
N VAL A 290 -6.99 4.14 -0.69
CA VAL A 290 -5.71 4.85 -0.64
C VAL A 290 -5.36 5.36 -2.03
N HIS A 291 -5.24 4.50 -3.04
CA HIS A 291 -4.95 4.87 -4.44
C HIS A 291 -5.92 5.94 -4.96
N ARG A 292 -7.21 5.87 -4.62
CA ARG A 292 -8.16 6.92 -4.99
C ARG A 292 -7.81 8.26 -4.33
N GLN A 293 -7.52 8.26 -3.04
CA GLN A 293 -7.09 9.46 -2.32
C GLN A 293 -5.79 10.04 -2.88
N MET A 294 -4.83 9.18 -3.21
CA MET A 294 -3.58 9.54 -3.86
C MET A 294 -3.84 10.37 -5.12
N LYS A 295 -4.66 9.83 -6.03
CA LYS A 295 -4.95 10.45 -7.32
C LYS A 295 -5.85 11.69 -7.20
N GLN A 296 -6.88 11.65 -6.35
CA GLN A 296 -7.90 12.70 -6.28
C GLN A 296 -7.55 13.82 -5.30
N ASP A 297 -7.27 13.50 -4.04
CA ASP A 297 -7.11 14.49 -2.97
C ASP A 297 -5.72 15.14 -2.95
N LEU A 298 -4.68 14.36 -3.25
CA LEU A 298 -3.28 14.82 -3.29
C LEU A 298 -2.81 15.13 -4.71
N GLN A 299 -3.63 14.81 -5.72
CA GLN A 299 -3.36 15.09 -7.13
C GLN A 299 -2.01 14.53 -7.59
N TRP A 300 -1.70 13.29 -7.23
CA TRP A 300 -0.41 12.65 -7.54
C TRP A 300 -0.11 12.66 -9.06
N GLU A 301 -1.13 12.50 -9.90
CA GLU A 301 -1.02 12.59 -11.37
C GLU A 301 -0.71 14.01 -11.89
N ASN A 302 -0.75 15.05 -11.04
CA ASN A 302 -0.38 16.41 -11.40
C ASN A 302 1.10 16.74 -11.14
N MET A 303 1.96 15.76 -10.79
CA MET A 303 3.42 15.96 -10.75
C MET A 303 3.94 16.46 -12.11
N ARG A 304 4.68 17.58 -12.14
CA ARG A 304 5.18 18.22 -13.36
C ARG A 304 6.68 18.51 -13.26
N LEU A 305 7.47 17.44 -13.11
CA LEU A 305 8.91 17.49 -13.04
C LEU A 305 9.49 16.69 -14.21
N ALA A 306 10.41 17.28 -14.96
CA ALA A 306 11.02 16.60 -16.10
C ALA A 306 12.03 15.52 -15.66
N SER A 307 12.72 15.74 -14.54
CA SER A 307 13.76 14.85 -14.03
C SER A 307 13.19 13.70 -13.20
N TYR A 308 13.68 12.49 -13.46
CA TYR A 308 13.27 11.26 -12.78
C TYR A 308 13.60 11.28 -11.28
N ILE A 309 14.81 11.71 -10.91
CA ILE A 309 15.22 11.89 -9.50
C ILE A 309 14.25 12.84 -8.78
N LYS A 310 13.88 13.96 -9.42
CA LYS A 310 12.93 14.92 -8.83
C LYS A 310 11.54 14.30 -8.65
N LEU A 311 11.11 13.41 -9.55
CA LEU A 311 9.85 12.69 -9.42
C LEU A 311 9.88 11.70 -8.26
N LYS A 312 10.93 10.89 -8.10
CA LYS A 312 11.09 9.97 -6.95
C LYS A 312 11.05 10.72 -5.63
N ASN A 313 11.82 11.81 -5.53
CA ASN A 313 11.87 12.65 -4.34
C ASN A 313 10.52 13.30 -3.99
N LEU A 314 9.79 13.81 -5.00
CA LEU A 314 8.46 14.36 -4.76
C LEU A 314 7.46 13.27 -4.39
N ASN A 315 7.54 12.08 -5.01
CA ASN A 315 6.72 10.93 -4.67
C ASN A 315 6.86 10.57 -3.19
N MET A 316 8.09 10.49 -2.70
CA MET A 316 8.35 10.15 -1.30
C MET A 316 7.80 11.22 -0.32
N LEU A 317 7.91 12.51 -0.66
CA LEU A 317 7.33 13.59 0.15
C LEU A 317 5.80 13.57 0.15
N LEU A 318 5.17 13.15 -0.95
CA LEU A 318 3.72 12.94 -1.02
C LEU A 318 3.30 11.72 -0.16
N THR A 319 4.07 10.65 -0.17
CA THR A 319 3.86 9.47 0.70
C THR A 319 3.96 9.83 2.17
N ILE A 320 4.98 10.60 2.58
CA ILE A 320 5.10 11.08 3.97
C ILE A 320 3.93 11.99 4.33
N SER A 321 3.50 12.86 3.42
CA SER A 321 2.32 13.72 3.64
C SER A 321 1.05 12.90 3.84
N LEU A 322 0.87 11.83 3.06
CA LEU A 322 -0.25 10.91 3.21
C LEU A 322 -0.18 10.16 4.55
N CYS A 323 1.00 9.66 4.92
CA CYS A 323 1.20 9.01 6.22
C CYS A 323 0.91 9.96 7.38
N PHE A 324 1.32 11.23 7.30
CA PHE A 324 0.98 12.25 8.29
C PHE A 324 -0.54 12.43 8.41
N ILE A 325 -1.24 12.62 7.29
CA ILE A 325 -2.71 12.74 7.27
C ILE A 325 -3.37 11.52 7.95
N TYR A 326 -2.81 10.32 7.74
CA TYR A 326 -3.37 9.09 8.28
C TYR A 326 -3.06 8.93 9.77
N SER A 327 -1.89 9.39 10.21
CA SER A 327 -1.52 9.42 11.63
C SER A 327 -2.43 10.33 12.47
N CYS A 328 -3.02 11.38 11.87
CA CYS A 328 -3.99 12.23 12.55
C CYS A 328 -5.26 11.49 13.01
N LYS A 329 -5.49 10.25 12.55
CA LYS A 329 -6.56 9.39 13.08
C LYS A 329 -6.40 9.11 14.57
N ASP A 330 -5.19 9.16 15.12
CA ASP A 330 -4.93 8.98 16.56
C ASP A 330 -5.63 10.07 17.40
N MET A 331 -5.93 11.22 16.79
CA MET A 331 -6.63 12.35 17.43
C MET A 331 -8.04 12.54 16.89
N ILE A 332 -8.62 11.53 16.24
CA ILE A 332 -9.88 11.69 15.49
C ILE A 332 -11.03 12.19 16.33
N GLU A 333 -11.13 11.82 17.61
CA GLU A 333 -12.19 12.27 18.51
C GLU A 333 -12.11 13.78 18.75
N LYS A 334 -10.93 14.30 19.12
CA LYS A 334 -10.68 15.74 19.28
C LYS A 334 -10.94 16.50 17.98
N ILE A 335 -10.53 15.93 16.85
CA ILE A 335 -10.76 16.52 15.52
C ILE A 335 -12.27 16.53 15.19
N ALA A 336 -13.01 15.48 15.54
CA ALA A 336 -14.44 15.39 15.32
C ALA A 336 -15.22 16.42 16.15
N GLU A 337 -14.81 16.66 17.40
CA GLU A 337 -15.37 17.68 18.29
C GLU A 337 -15.09 19.11 17.79
N ALA A 338 -13.87 19.37 17.32
CA ALA A 338 -13.48 20.69 16.82
C ALA A 338 -14.06 20.99 15.42
N PHE A 339 -14.22 19.97 14.58
CA PHE A 339 -14.67 20.10 13.18
C PHE A 339 -15.89 19.21 12.87
N PRO A 340 -16.99 19.30 13.62
CA PRO A 340 -18.12 18.39 13.47
C PRO A 340 -18.75 18.51 12.08
N LYS A 341 -18.77 19.72 11.49
CA LYS A 341 -19.29 19.94 10.13
C LYS A 341 -18.50 19.22 9.03
N LEU A 342 -17.20 18.95 9.24
CA LEU A 342 -16.34 18.27 8.27
C LEU A 342 -16.21 16.77 8.57
N ILE A 343 -16.30 16.39 9.84
CA ILE A 343 -16.02 15.01 10.30
C ILE A 343 -17.29 14.24 10.63
N CYS A 344 -18.20 14.81 11.44
CA CYS A 344 -19.39 14.14 11.99
C CYS A 344 -20.62 15.06 11.93
N TYR A 345 -21.06 15.42 10.72
CA TYR A 345 -22.16 16.38 10.54
C TYR A 345 -23.51 15.83 11.08
N ARG A 346 -23.74 14.52 10.97
CA ARG A 346 -24.92 13.84 11.50
C ARG A 346 -24.55 12.82 12.58
N LYS A 347 -25.51 12.44 13.45
CA LYS A 347 -25.27 11.43 14.50
C LYS A 347 -24.81 10.08 13.94
N GLU A 348 -25.28 9.70 12.74
CA GLU A 348 -24.90 8.45 12.10
C GLU A 348 -23.46 8.46 11.56
N ASP A 349 -22.86 9.65 11.37
CA ASP A 349 -21.49 9.79 10.88
C ASP A 349 -20.43 9.33 11.90
N TRP A 350 -20.75 9.27 13.20
CA TRP A 350 -19.84 8.79 14.24
C TRP A 350 -19.38 7.35 14.01
N GLN A 351 -20.26 6.50 13.44
CA GLN A 351 -19.87 5.14 13.06
C GLN A 351 -18.84 5.09 11.92
N LYS A 352 -18.73 6.17 11.12
CA LYS A 352 -17.76 6.26 10.01
C LYS A 352 -16.34 6.52 10.49
N LEU A 353 -16.14 7.00 11.71
CA LEU A 353 -14.81 7.19 12.31
C LEU A 353 -14.05 5.86 12.41
N ARG A 354 -14.79 4.78 12.65
CA ARG A 354 -14.26 3.40 12.70
C ARG A 354 -13.96 2.81 11.32
N LYS A 355 -14.31 3.51 10.23
CA LYS A 355 -14.10 3.11 8.83
C LYS A 355 -12.99 3.96 8.20
N PHE A 356 -12.98 4.02 6.86
CA PHE A 356 -12.07 4.87 6.09
C PHE A 356 -12.51 6.34 6.21
N VAL A 357 -11.89 7.08 7.14
CA VAL A 357 -12.21 8.50 7.46
C VAL A 357 -11.23 9.48 6.81
N TYR A 358 -10.19 8.99 6.15
CA TYR A 358 -9.03 9.79 5.75
C TYR A 358 -9.32 10.89 4.73
N TYR A 359 -10.37 10.77 3.90
CA TYR A 359 -10.82 11.87 3.04
C TYR A 359 -11.26 13.09 3.86
N ARG A 360 -12.00 12.86 4.95
CA ARG A 360 -12.47 13.94 5.83
C ARG A 360 -11.32 14.54 6.64
N LEU A 361 -10.39 13.70 7.12
CA LEU A 361 -9.15 14.18 7.77
C LEU A 361 -8.33 15.07 6.83
N CYS A 362 -8.17 14.68 5.57
CA CYS A 362 -7.49 15.48 4.56
C CYS A 362 -8.16 16.86 4.40
N GLN A 363 -9.50 16.91 4.35
CA GLN A 363 -10.25 18.18 4.27
C GLN A 363 -10.05 19.06 5.52
N VAL A 364 -10.08 18.47 6.72
CA VAL A 364 -9.82 19.23 7.96
C VAL A 364 -8.41 19.79 7.97
N LEU A 365 -7.41 18.99 7.60
CA LEU A 365 -6.02 19.46 7.56
C LEU A 365 -5.82 20.57 6.54
N LYS A 366 -6.41 20.46 5.34
CA LYS A 366 -6.43 21.57 4.38
C LYS A 366 -7.06 22.82 4.97
N PHE A 367 -8.23 22.68 5.62
CA PHE A 367 -8.93 23.81 6.26
C PHE A 367 -8.07 24.49 7.32
N CYS A 368 -7.42 23.71 8.18
CA CYS A 368 -6.55 24.21 9.25
C CYS A 368 -5.34 24.92 8.66
N LEU A 369 -4.56 24.23 7.83
CA LEU A 369 -3.27 24.73 7.35
C LEU A 369 -3.41 25.93 6.41
N GLN A 370 -4.54 26.09 5.72
CA GLN A 370 -4.84 27.29 4.92
C GLN A 370 -5.23 28.52 5.78
N ARG A 371 -5.65 28.31 7.02
CA ARG A 371 -6.11 29.37 7.94
C ARG A 371 -5.15 29.66 9.09
N VAL A 372 -4.08 28.88 9.22
CA VAL A 372 -3.05 29.10 10.23
C VAL A 372 -2.18 30.29 9.81
N THR A 373 -2.26 31.38 10.56
CA THR A 373 -1.18 32.37 10.64
C THR A 373 -0.04 31.77 11.46
N HIS A 374 1.11 31.55 10.83
CA HIS A 374 2.32 31.20 11.59
C HIS A 374 2.78 32.41 12.38
N TYR A 375 2.56 32.38 13.70
CA TYR A 375 3.36 33.20 14.59
C TYR A 375 4.79 32.65 14.59
N ASN A 376 5.79 33.52 14.58
CA ASN A 376 7.21 33.17 14.44
C ASN A 376 7.79 32.57 15.74
N THR A 377 7.14 31.51 16.24
CA THR A 377 7.33 30.90 17.57
C THR A 377 7.69 29.41 17.45
N SER A 378 8.44 29.01 16.42
CA SER A 378 8.95 27.64 16.35
C SER A 378 9.83 27.37 17.58
N PRO A 379 9.58 26.33 18.38
CA PRO A 379 10.45 25.98 19.51
C PRO A 379 11.82 25.49 19.06
N TYR A 380 11.97 25.09 17.78
CA TYR A 380 13.22 24.68 17.15
C TYR A 380 13.98 25.85 16.50
N LYS A 381 13.64 27.09 16.84
CA LYS A 381 14.29 28.27 16.24
C LYS A 381 15.75 28.38 16.66
N ASP A 382 16.05 27.97 17.89
CA ASP A 382 17.41 27.90 18.42
C ASP A 382 18.20 26.75 17.78
N ASP A 383 17.53 25.77 17.17
CA ASP A 383 18.15 24.73 16.36
C ASP A 383 18.37 25.16 14.90
N LEU A 384 17.93 26.35 14.46
CA LEU A 384 18.10 26.88 13.09
C LEU A 384 19.32 27.80 12.98
N ILE A 385 20.47 27.33 13.47
CA ILE A 385 21.72 28.10 13.60
C ILE A 385 22.58 28.06 12.33
N ASP A 386 22.28 27.15 11.41
CA ASP A 386 23.06 26.93 10.20
C ASP A 386 22.23 27.23 8.94
N PRO A 387 22.66 28.12 8.02
CA PRO A 387 22.04 28.30 6.70
C PRO A 387 21.80 26.97 5.96
N TRP A 388 22.59 25.94 6.28
CA TRP A 388 22.48 24.59 5.75
C TRP A 388 21.36 23.75 6.36
N GLN A 389 20.74 24.11 7.48
CA GLN A 389 19.54 23.44 8.03
C GLN A 389 18.26 23.73 7.23
N MET A 390 18.32 24.67 6.27
CA MET A 390 17.31 24.80 5.20
C MET A 390 17.47 23.76 4.07
N LYS A 391 18.55 22.96 4.09
CA LYS A 391 18.66 21.69 3.36
C LYS A 391 18.47 20.57 4.39
N ILE A 392 17.43 19.76 4.19
CA ILE A 392 17.13 18.58 5.03
C ILE A 392 18.42 17.79 5.26
N ARG A 393 18.98 17.79 6.48
CA ARG A 393 19.96 16.78 6.90
C ARG A 393 19.16 15.56 7.34
N LEU A 394 19.36 14.45 6.65
CA LEU A 394 19.05 13.13 7.17
C LEU A 394 20.34 12.74 7.89
N ILE A 395 20.24 12.60 9.21
CA ILE A 395 21.31 12.09 10.07
C ILE A 395 21.30 10.58 9.94
#